data_AF-A0A2V7T709-F1
#
_entry.id   AF-A0A2V7T709-F1
#
_cell.length_a   1.000
_cell.length_b   1.000
_cell.length_c   1.000
_cell.angle_alpha   90.00
_cell.angle_beta   90.00
_cell.angle_gamma   90.00
#
_symmetry.space_group_name_H-M   'P 1'
#
loop_
_entity.id
_entity.type
_entity.pdbx_description
1 polymer ?
#
loop_
_entity_poly.entity_id
_entity_poly.type
_entity_poly.pdbx_seq_one_letter_code
_entity_poly.pdbx_strand_id
1 'polypeptide(L)'
;FFVPALKGPRGTRWASEHVMGIYVIWKFAQSPDVAKQFLIDLVGHYRDAVLGSKLYNFPSFPGSVADPGTPLAQKAASASKWLEQVTANDPFGSTPPSKLKPISTALDWATNIGHPGPANPAESEVFDTFVLPTMFANAATGRMTAKDALADAHQQVKKIFEKWRGKGLVAGGSRDRS
;
A
#
# COMPACT_ATOMS: atom_id res chain seq x y z
N PHE A 1 6.36 -20.37 2.12
CA PHE A 1 6.16 -19.86 0.74
C PHE A 1 5.21 -18.68 0.80
N PHE A 2 5.39 -17.66 -0.05
CA PHE A 2 4.39 -16.60 -0.21
C PHE A 2 3.23 -17.14 -1.06
N VAL A 3 2.01 -16.75 -0.72
CA VAL A 3 0.81 -17.05 -1.50
C VAL A 3 0.00 -15.76 -1.64
N PRO A 4 -0.84 -15.62 -2.69
CA PRO A 4 -1.80 -14.53 -2.75
C PRO A 4 -2.73 -14.49 -1.53
N ALA A 5 -3.43 -13.38 -1.34
CA ALA A 5 -4.43 -13.24 -0.28
C ALA A 5 -5.45 -14.40 -0.30
N LEU A 6 -5.73 -14.95 0.88
CA LEU A 6 -6.70 -16.05 1.03
C LEU A 6 -8.09 -15.57 0.58
N LYS A 7 -8.80 -16.43 -0.15
CA LYS A 7 -10.16 -16.14 -0.62
C LYS A 7 -11.16 -16.27 0.53
N GLY A 8 -11.92 -15.20 0.77
CA GLY A 8 -13.06 -15.26 1.67
C GLY A 8 -14.25 -16.02 1.06
N PRO A 9 -15.30 -16.32 1.85
CA PRO A 9 -16.47 -17.10 1.43
C PRO A 9 -17.22 -16.51 0.21
N ARG A 10 -17.05 -15.21 -0.06
CA ARG A 10 -17.65 -14.49 -1.19
C ARG A 10 -16.66 -14.23 -2.34
N GLY A 11 -15.53 -14.91 -2.36
CA GLY A 11 -14.50 -14.81 -3.41
C GLY A 11 -13.58 -13.59 -3.30
N THR A 12 -13.81 -12.70 -2.33
CA THR A 12 -12.96 -11.54 -2.07
C THR A 12 -11.55 -11.96 -1.66
N ARG A 13 -10.53 -11.31 -2.24
CA ARG A 13 -9.11 -11.57 -1.99
C ARG A 13 -8.32 -10.25 -2.00
N TRP A 14 -8.32 -9.56 -0.87
CA TRP A 14 -7.61 -8.30 -0.74
C TRP A 14 -6.46 -8.45 0.25
N ALA A 15 -5.26 -8.07 -0.17
CA ALA A 15 -4.18 -7.69 0.71
C ALA A 15 -3.98 -6.17 0.62
N SER A 16 -3.51 -5.55 1.69
CA SER A 16 -3.02 -4.17 1.65
C SER A 16 -1.50 -4.20 1.55
N GLU A 17 -0.90 -3.30 0.79
CA GLU A 17 0.52 -3.00 1.00
C GLU A 17 0.73 -2.42 2.40
N HIS A 18 1.85 -2.76 3.03
CA HIS A 18 2.18 -2.35 4.40
C HIS A 18 2.98 -1.03 4.45
N VAL A 19 3.74 -0.70 3.41
CA VAL A 19 4.57 0.51 3.36
C VAL A 19 4.55 1.08 1.94
N MET A 20 4.21 2.37 1.82
CA MET A 20 4.31 3.10 0.57
C MET A 20 5.17 4.35 0.79
N GLY A 21 6.33 4.41 0.13
CA GLY A 21 7.22 5.56 0.21
C GLY A 21 6.62 6.75 -0.53
N ILE A 22 6.52 7.90 0.13
CA ILE A 22 6.10 9.15 -0.48
C ILE A 22 7.26 10.15 -0.47
N TYR A 23 7.46 10.84 -1.58
CA TYR A 23 8.40 11.95 -1.68
C TYR A 23 7.61 13.26 -1.71
N VAL A 24 7.99 14.20 -0.85
CA VAL A 24 7.35 15.51 -0.74
C VAL A 24 8.43 16.59 -0.78
N ILE A 25 8.21 17.62 -1.59
CA ILE A 25 9.06 18.81 -1.63
C ILE A 25 8.35 19.92 -0.87
N TRP A 26 8.97 20.41 0.20
CA TRP A 26 8.43 21.52 0.98
C TRP A 26 8.40 22.80 0.17
N LYS A 27 7.36 23.62 0.37
CA LYS A 27 7.23 24.95 -0.27
C LYS A 27 8.38 25.90 0.08
N PHE A 28 9.01 25.69 1.24
CA PHE A 28 10.13 26.49 1.74
C PHE A 28 11.50 25.83 1.50
N ALA A 29 11.58 24.77 0.70
CA ALA A 29 12.85 24.15 0.35
C ALA A 29 13.79 25.18 -0.30
N GLN A 30 15.06 25.17 0.09
CA GLN A 30 16.06 26.11 -0.46
C GLN A 30 16.44 25.77 -1.91
N SER A 31 16.31 24.50 -2.31
CA SER A 31 16.69 23.98 -3.64
C SER A 31 15.59 23.08 -4.23
N PRO A 32 14.38 23.60 -4.48
CA PRO A 32 13.26 22.78 -4.94
C PRO A 32 13.48 22.17 -6.33
N ASP A 33 14.24 22.85 -7.20
CA ASP A 33 14.49 22.35 -8.55
C ASP A 33 15.48 21.18 -8.56
N VAL A 34 16.49 21.20 -7.68
CA VAL A 34 17.40 20.05 -7.49
C VAL A 34 16.62 18.85 -6.93
N ALA A 35 15.69 19.09 -5.99
CA ALA A 35 14.85 18.03 -5.46
C ALA A 35 13.92 17.42 -6.54
N LYS A 36 13.36 18.25 -7.44
CA LYS A 36 12.60 17.75 -8.60
C LYS A 36 13.48 16.93 -9.53
N GLN A 37 14.69 17.40 -9.83
CA GLN A 37 15.62 16.69 -10.69
C GLN A 37 15.98 15.31 -10.11
N PHE A 38 16.25 15.25 -8.80
CA PHE A 38 16.45 13.98 -8.11
C PHE A 38 15.28 13.01 -8.30
N LEU A 39 14.03 13.46 -8.22
CA LEU A 39 12.87 12.60 -8.44
C LEU A 39 12.74 12.13 -9.89
N ILE A 40 13.05 13.00 -10.85
CA ILE A 40 13.09 12.63 -12.28
C ILE A 40 14.16 11.56 -12.50
N ASP A 41 15.36 11.74 -11.96
CA ASP A 41 16.47 10.81 -12.08
C ASP A 41 16.15 9.48 -11.39
N LEU A 42 15.56 9.52 -10.18
CA LEU A 42 15.11 8.32 -9.47
C LEU A 42 14.11 7.51 -10.31
N VAL A 43 13.12 8.16 -10.92
CA VAL A 43 12.15 7.49 -11.80
C VAL A 43 12.82 7.00 -13.09
N GLY A 44 13.77 7.74 -13.63
CA GLY A 44 14.56 7.31 -14.80
C GLY A 44 15.44 6.09 -14.54
N HIS A 45 15.92 5.93 -13.31
CA HIS A 45 16.81 4.87 -12.85
C HIS A 45 16.14 3.86 -11.91
N TYR A 46 14.82 3.71 -11.98
CA TYR A 46 14.08 2.99 -10.94
C TYR A 46 14.41 1.49 -10.88
N ARG A 47 14.92 0.87 -11.97
CA ARG A 47 15.47 -0.50 -11.91
C ARG A 47 16.59 -0.62 -10.88
N ASP A 48 17.48 0.38 -10.81
CA ASP A 48 18.58 0.40 -9.86
C ASP A 48 18.05 0.55 -8.44
N ALA A 49 16.99 1.34 -8.24
CA ALA A 49 16.32 1.45 -6.94
C ALA A 49 15.67 0.13 -6.48
N VAL A 50 15.00 -0.58 -7.40
CA VAL A 50 14.40 -1.90 -7.14
C VAL A 50 15.48 -2.92 -6.73
N LEU A 51 16.59 -2.98 -7.49
CA LEU A 51 17.70 -3.89 -7.21
C LEU A 51 18.46 -3.49 -5.95
N GLY A 52 18.74 -2.20 -5.74
CA GLY A 52 19.40 -1.67 -4.56
C GLY A 52 18.62 -1.94 -3.27
N SER A 53 17.29 -1.97 -3.36
CA SER A 53 16.40 -2.37 -2.25
C SER A 53 16.31 -3.88 -2.04
N LYS A 54 16.97 -4.69 -2.87
CA LYS A 54 16.88 -6.15 -2.89
C LYS A 54 15.44 -6.66 -3.08
N LEU A 55 14.73 -6.07 -4.04
CA LEU A 55 13.32 -6.37 -4.35
C LEU A 55 12.34 -6.06 -3.20
N TYR A 56 12.72 -5.17 -2.28
CA TYR A 56 11.82 -4.68 -1.23
C TYR A 56 10.89 -3.57 -1.74
N ASN A 57 11.41 -2.67 -2.58
CA ASN A 57 10.68 -1.52 -3.12
C ASN A 57 10.35 -1.74 -4.59
N PHE A 58 9.05 -1.78 -4.92
CA PHE A 58 8.54 -1.88 -6.30
C PHE A 58 8.17 -0.49 -6.84
N PRO A 59 8.12 -0.30 -8.18
CA PRO A 59 7.81 0.99 -8.79
C PRO A 59 6.34 1.35 -8.67
N SER A 60 6.04 2.59 -8.26
CA SER A 60 4.69 3.18 -8.37
C SER A 60 4.27 3.38 -9.83
N PHE A 61 5.24 3.60 -10.73
CA PHE A 61 5.03 3.70 -12.18
C PHE A 61 5.71 2.52 -12.86
N PRO A 62 5.00 1.43 -13.22
CA PRO A 62 5.63 0.24 -13.79
C PRO A 62 6.54 0.55 -14.98
N GLY A 63 6.15 1.47 -15.86
CA GLY A 63 6.97 1.86 -17.02
C GLY A 63 8.37 2.44 -16.68
N SER A 64 8.66 2.81 -15.43
CA SER A 64 10.00 3.21 -14.96
C SER A 64 11.00 2.06 -14.93
N VAL A 65 10.52 0.81 -14.95
CA VAL A 65 11.35 -0.38 -15.03
C VAL A 65 11.24 -1.09 -16.38
N ALA A 66 10.76 -0.39 -17.42
CA ALA A 66 10.83 -0.88 -18.79
C ALA A 66 12.28 -0.90 -19.30
N ASP A 67 12.53 -1.68 -20.35
CA ASP A 67 13.85 -1.73 -20.97
C ASP A 67 14.21 -0.36 -21.56
N PRO A 68 15.49 0.04 -21.53
CA PRO A 68 15.94 1.28 -22.14
C PRO A 68 15.52 1.37 -23.61
N GLY A 69 15.02 2.53 -24.04
CA GLY A 69 14.55 2.75 -25.42
C GLY A 69 13.16 2.18 -25.74
N THR A 70 12.47 1.53 -24.79
CA THR A 70 11.10 1.03 -24.99
C THR A 70 10.13 2.18 -25.32
N PRO A 71 9.38 2.10 -26.43
CA PRO A 71 8.35 3.09 -26.77
C PRO A 71 7.32 3.23 -25.66
N LEU A 72 6.76 4.44 -25.46
CA LEU A 72 5.83 4.72 -24.36
C LEU A 72 4.67 3.72 -24.29
N ALA A 73 4.06 3.39 -25.43
CA ALA A 73 2.95 2.45 -25.53
C ALA A 73 3.30 1.02 -25.08
N GLN A 74 4.58 0.65 -25.09
CA GLN A 74 5.08 -0.69 -24.76
C GLN A 74 5.71 -0.78 -23.37
N LYS A 75 5.89 0.37 -22.68
CA LYS A 75 6.59 0.41 -21.38
C LYS A 75 5.94 -0.48 -20.33
N ALA A 76 4.60 -0.51 -20.26
CA ALA A 76 3.90 -1.35 -19.30
C ALA A 76 4.20 -2.86 -19.51
N ALA A 77 4.15 -3.33 -20.76
CA ALA A 77 4.42 -4.73 -21.08
C ALA A 77 5.89 -5.11 -20.82
N SER A 78 6.84 -4.26 -21.22
CA SER A 78 8.28 -4.48 -20.94
C SER A 78 8.56 -4.52 -19.44
N ALA A 79 7.96 -3.61 -18.68
CA ALA A 79 8.09 -3.57 -17.23
C ALA A 79 7.55 -4.84 -16.55
N SER A 80 6.35 -5.29 -16.91
CA SER A 80 5.77 -6.52 -16.36
C SER A 80 6.66 -7.73 -16.63
N LYS A 81 7.17 -7.86 -17.86
CA LYS A 81 8.08 -8.93 -18.24
C LYS A 81 9.35 -8.93 -17.37
N TRP A 82 9.96 -7.76 -17.16
CA TRP A 82 11.15 -7.65 -16.31
C TRP A 82 10.86 -7.98 -14.84
N LEU A 83 9.73 -7.48 -14.29
CA LEU A 83 9.30 -7.77 -12.92
C LEU A 83 9.02 -9.26 -12.70
N GLU A 84 8.36 -9.93 -13.64
CA GLU A 84 8.14 -11.37 -13.61
C GLU A 84 9.46 -12.15 -13.61
N GLN A 85 10.42 -11.74 -14.45
CA GLN A 85 11.72 -12.39 -14.53
C GLN A 85 12.51 -12.26 -13.23
N VAL A 86 12.64 -11.04 -12.70
CA VAL A 86 13.47 -10.78 -11.50
C VAL A 86 12.87 -11.38 -10.22
N THR A 87 11.53 -11.49 -10.14
CA THR A 87 10.85 -12.12 -9.00
C THR A 87 10.81 -13.65 -9.09
N ALA A 88 10.82 -14.21 -10.30
CA ALA A 88 10.85 -15.67 -10.51
C ALA A 88 12.21 -16.30 -10.18
N ASN A 89 13.29 -15.52 -10.20
CA ASN A 89 14.63 -15.95 -9.86
C ASN A 89 15.35 -14.83 -9.09
N ASP A 90 15.07 -14.72 -7.80
CA ASP A 90 15.61 -13.70 -6.92
C ASP A 90 17.16 -13.75 -6.88
N PRO A 91 17.86 -12.68 -7.33
CA PRO A 91 19.32 -12.65 -7.34
C PRO A 91 19.93 -12.41 -5.95
N PHE A 92 19.12 -12.16 -4.90
CA PHE A 92 19.58 -11.81 -3.55
C PHE A 92 19.60 -12.98 -2.56
N GLY A 93 19.42 -14.22 -3.05
CA GLY A 93 19.66 -15.42 -2.26
C GLY A 93 18.42 -16.00 -1.57
N SER A 94 17.22 -15.78 -2.10
CA SER A 94 16.05 -16.52 -1.64
C SER A 94 16.21 -18.03 -1.80
N THR A 95 15.69 -18.77 -0.82
CA THR A 95 15.54 -20.23 -0.87
C THR A 95 14.05 -20.60 -0.80
N PRO A 96 13.45 -21.15 -1.86
CA PRO A 96 14.02 -21.32 -3.22
C PRO A 96 14.19 -19.96 -3.95
N PRO A 97 14.97 -19.88 -5.04
CA PRO A 97 15.12 -18.63 -5.81
C PRO A 97 13.79 -18.06 -6.33
N SER A 98 12.79 -18.92 -6.52
CA SER A 98 11.44 -18.54 -6.94
C SER A 98 10.52 -18.05 -5.80
N LYS A 99 11.04 -17.84 -4.59
CA LYS A 99 10.26 -17.43 -3.41
C LYS A 99 9.42 -16.17 -3.65
N LEU A 100 9.92 -15.23 -4.46
CA LEU A 100 9.25 -13.95 -4.74
C LEU A 100 8.30 -14.00 -5.94
N LYS A 101 8.26 -15.10 -6.70
CA LYS A 101 7.41 -15.27 -7.88
C LYS A 101 5.95 -14.85 -7.66
N PRO A 102 5.28 -15.16 -6.53
CA PRO A 102 3.90 -14.76 -6.31
C PRO A 102 3.66 -13.24 -6.26
N ILE A 103 4.70 -12.44 -6.01
CA ILE A 103 4.60 -10.97 -5.92
C ILE A 103 4.48 -10.34 -7.31
N SER A 104 4.86 -11.03 -8.39
CA SER A 104 4.75 -10.49 -9.76
C SER A 104 3.31 -10.16 -10.16
N THR A 105 2.31 -10.79 -9.53
CA THR A 105 0.89 -10.57 -9.76
C THR A 105 0.22 -9.80 -8.63
N ALA A 106 0.99 -9.12 -7.76
CA ALA A 106 0.47 -8.42 -6.58
C ALA A 106 -0.68 -7.45 -6.91
N LEU A 107 -0.64 -6.79 -8.07
CA LEU A 107 -1.68 -5.86 -8.50
C LEU A 107 -3.06 -6.52 -8.72
N ASP A 108 -3.13 -7.84 -8.87
CA ASP A 108 -4.39 -8.58 -9.07
C ASP A 108 -5.11 -8.96 -7.75
N TRP A 109 -4.42 -8.80 -6.62
CA TRP A 109 -4.90 -9.25 -5.30
C TRP A 109 -4.56 -8.29 -4.16
N ALA A 110 -3.78 -7.23 -4.42
CA ALA A 110 -3.52 -6.16 -3.48
C ALA A 110 -4.31 -4.89 -3.84
N THR A 111 -4.65 -4.10 -2.83
CA THR A 111 -5.35 -2.83 -2.97
C THR A 111 -4.61 -1.75 -2.22
N ASN A 112 -4.60 -0.55 -2.80
CA ASN A 112 -4.01 0.61 -2.15
C ASN A 112 -4.69 0.96 -0.82
N ILE A 113 -3.94 1.59 0.07
CA ILE A 113 -4.48 2.18 1.31
C ILE A 113 -5.68 3.09 1.01
N GLY A 114 -6.77 2.89 1.75
CA GLY A 114 -8.04 3.62 1.63
C GLY A 114 -9.13 2.89 0.83
N HIS A 115 -8.79 1.82 0.10
CA HIS A 115 -9.76 1.08 -0.72
C HIS A 115 -11.04 0.69 0.07
N PRO A 116 -12.26 0.91 -0.49
CA PRO A 116 -12.55 1.37 -1.85
C PRO A 116 -12.55 2.89 -2.06
N GLY A 117 -12.32 3.69 -1.00
CA GLY A 117 -12.26 5.15 -1.05
C GLY A 117 -10.83 5.72 -1.07
N PRO A 118 -10.69 7.04 -0.94
CA PRO A 118 -9.38 7.65 -0.66
C PRO A 118 -9.04 7.53 0.82
N ALA A 119 -7.74 7.41 1.11
CA ALA A 119 -7.22 7.57 2.46
C ALA A 119 -7.67 8.91 3.06
N ASN A 120 -8.09 8.92 4.33
CA ASN A 120 -8.59 10.12 4.99
C ASN A 120 -8.11 10.25 6.45
N PRO A 121 -8.22 11.46 7.05
CA PRO A 121 -7.72 11.71 8.41
C PRO A 121 -8.35 10.84 9.50
N ALA A 122 -9.59 10.35 9.31
CA ALA A 122 -10.22 9.46 10.27
C ALA A 122 -9.57 8.07 10.27
N GLU A 123 -9.27 7.53 9.09
CA GLU A 123 -8.54 6.27 8.96
C GLU A 123 -7.13 6.38 9.55
N SER A 124 -6.42 7.49 9.28
CA SER A 124 -5.11 7.76 9.90
C SER A 124 -5.19 7.75 11.42
N GLU A 125 -6.19 8.43 12.00
CA GLU A 125 -6.33 8.44 13.46
C GLU A 125 -6.71 7.08 14.04
N VAL A 126 -7.59 6.31 13.40
CA VAL A 126 -7.92 4.93 13.82
C VAL A 126 -6.66 4.06 13.85
N PHE A 127 -5.78 4.23 12.86
CA PHE A 127 -4.49 3.56 12.80
C PHE A 127 -3.53 4.04 13.90
N ASP A 128 -3.30 5.35 14.00
CA ASP A 128 -2.33 5.96 14.93
C ASP A 128 -2.69 5.77 16.40
N THR A 129 -3.98 5.55 16.70
CA THR A 129 -4.49 5.30 18.06
C THR A 129 -4.67 3.81 18.36
N PHE A 130 -4.24 2.93 17.46
CA PHE A 130 -4.23 1.47 17.66
C PHE A 130 -5.60 0.88 18.03
N VAL A 131 -6.70 1.43 17.51
CA VAL A 131 -8.06 0.97 17.86
C VAL A 131 -8.25 -0.50 17.47
N LEU A 132 -7.89 -0.88 16.24
CA LEU A 132 -8.03 -2.27 15.76
C LEU A 132 -7.02 -3.23 16.40
N PRO A 133 -5.72 -2.91 16.53
CA PRO A 133 -4.79 -3.74 17.30
C PRO A 133 -5.26 -4.01 18.73
N THR A 134 -5.73 -2.97 19.43
CA THR A 134 -6.27 -3.10 20.80
C THR A 134 -7.50 -4.00 20.85
N MET A 135 -8.41 -3.88 19.87
CA MET A 135 -9.57 -4.76 19.73
C MET A 135 -9.15 -6.25 19.66
N PHE A 136 -8.23 -6.58 18.75
CA PHE A 136 -7.76 -7.95 18.59
C PHE A 136 -7.01 -8.44 19.82
N ALA A 137 -6.14 -7.61 20.42
CA ALA A 137 -5.42 -7.97 21.62
C ALA A 137 -6.37 -8.29 22.79
N ASN A 138 -7.40 -7.47 23.01
CA ASN A 138 -8.38 -7.70 24.07
C ASN A 138 -9.15 -9.02 23.88
N ALA A 139 -9.57 -9.32 22.65
CA ALA A 139 -10.27 -10.57 22.35
C ALA A 139 -9.35 -11.80 22.46
N ALA A 140 -8.15 -11.73 21.85
CA ALA A 140 -7.21 -12.84 21.80
C ALA A 140 -6.63 -13.21 23.18
N THR A 141 -6.50 -12.24 24.07
CA THR A 141 -6.02 -12.45 25.46
C THR A 141 -7.14 -12.80 26.44
N GLY A 142 -8.40 -12.82 26.00
CA GLY A 142 -9.55 -13.09 26.85
C GLY A 142 -9.93 -11.96 27.81
N ARG A 143 -9.31 -10.78 27.68
CA ARG A 143 -9.66 -9.59 28.48
C ARG A 143 -11.08 -9.10 28.21
N MET A 144 -11.56 -9.29 26.99
CA MET A 144 -12.95 -9.04 26.59
C MET A 144 -13.45 -10.19 25.71
N THR A 145 -14.76 -10.40 25.64
CA THR A 145 -15.32 -11.28 24.62
C THR A 145 -15.09 -10.68 23.23
N ALA A 146 -15.04 -11.51 22.19
CA ALA A 146 -14.90 -11.01 20.81
C ALA A 146 -16.00 -10.01 20.43
N LYS A 147 -17.23 -10.23 20.91
CA LYS A 147 -18.37 -9.33 20.67
C LYS A 147 -18.18 -7.98 21.36
N ASP A 148 -17.73 -7.98 22.62
CA ASP A 148 -17.56 -6.75 23.39
C ASP A 148 -16.36 -5.93 22.87
N ALA A 149 -15.25 -6.59 22.54
CA ALA A 149 -14.10 -5.93 21.92
C ALA A 149 -14.49 -5.24 20.61
N LEU A 150 -15.28 -5.92 19.76
CA LEU A 150 -15.78 -5.35 18.52
C LEU A 150 -16.71 -4.16 18.76
N ALA A 151 -17.63 -4.26 19.73
CA ALA A 151 -18.55 -3.18 20.05
C ALA A 151 -17.81 -1.94 20.57
N ASP A 152 -16.81 -2.13 21.44
CA ASP A 152 -15.96 -1.05 21.95
C ASP A 152 -15.17 -0.36 20.83
N ALA A 153 -14.46 -1.14 20.01
CA ALA A 153 -13.72 -0.63 18.87
C ALA A 153 -14.63 0.11 17.88
N HIS A 154 -15.83 -0.40 17.62
CA HIS A 154 -16.83 0.26 16.77
C HIS A 154 -17.21 1.64 17.31
N GLN A 155 -17.43 1.79 18.62
CA GLN A 155 -17.73 3.08 19.23
C GLN A 155 -16.56 4.07 19.11
N GLN A 156 -15.32 3.59 19.30
CA GLN A 156 -14.12 4.41 19.12
C GLN A 156 -13.99 4.90 17.68
N VAL A 157 -14.09 3.99 16.69
CA VAL A 157 -14.05 4.34 15.26
C VAL A 157 -15.16 5.34 14.93
N LYS A 158 -16.39 5.11 15.39
CA LYS A 158 -17.52 6.01 15.15
C LYS A 158 -17.24 7.44 15.63
N LYS A 159 -16.75 7.60 16.87
CA LYS A 159 -16.38 8.90 17.44
C LYS A 159 -15.30 9.61 16.62
N ILE A 160 -14.29 8.88 16.16
CA ILE A 160 -13.23 9.41 15.30
C ILE A 160 -13.83 9.92 13.98
N PHE A 161 -14.64 9.11 13.30
CA PHE A 161 -15.28 9.50 12.05
C PHE A 161 -16.24 10.69 12.21
N GLU A 162 -17.04 10.74 13.27
CA GLU A 162 -17.91 11.87 13.58
C GLU A 162 -17.12 13.16 13.77
N LYS A 163 -16.00 13.10 14.51
CA LYS A 163 -15.09 14.24 14.71
C LYS A 163 -14.57 14.79 13.38
N TRP A 164 -14.11 13.94 12.46
CA TRP A 164 -13.55 14.39 11.19
C TRP A 164 -14.61 14.81 10.17
N ARG A 165 -15.78 14.17 10.17
CA ARG A 165 -16.94 14.63 9.38
C ARG A 165 -17.43 16.00 9.83
N GLY A 166 -17.45 16.27 11.14
CA GLY A 166 -17.76 17.60 11.68
C GLY A 166 -16.81 18.70 11.19
N LYS A 167 -15.59 18.34 10.77
CA LYS A 167 -14.60 19.24 10.18
C LYS A 167 -14.65 19.31 8.65
N GLY A 168 -15.54 18.54 8.00
CA GLY A 168 -15.62 18.45 6.53
C GLY A 168 -14.43 17.75 5.87
N LEU A 169 -13.64 16.99 6.62
CA LEU A 169 -12.40 16.35 6.15
C LEU A 169 -12.58 14.87 5.79
N VAL A 170 -13.82 14.36 5.85
CA VAL A 170 -14.21 13.01 5.46
C VAL A 170 -15.57 13.08 4.76
N ALA A 171 -15.69 12.50 3.57
CA ALA A 171 -16.95 12.38 2.84
C ALA A 171 -17.92 11.40 3.53
N GLY A 172 -19.24 11.48 3.28
CA GLY A 172 -20.21 10.58 3.92
C GLY A 172 -20.88 11.10 5.20
N GLY A 173 -20.96 12.42 5.41
CA GLY A 173 -21.62 13.02 6.58
C GLY A 173 -22.98 13.64 6.25
N SER A 174 -24.04 13.22 6.96
CA SER A 174 -25.46 13.68 7.04
C SER A 174 -26.23 14.14 5.79
N ARG A 175 -25.57 14.35 4.66
CA ARG A 175 -26.14 14.71 3.35
C ARG A 175 -26.19 13.52 2.40
N ASP A 176 -25.44 12.45 2.68
CA ASP A 176 -25.49 11.21 1.93
C ASP A 176 -26.53 10.27 2.57
N ARG A 177 -27.81 10.57 2.33
CA ARG A 177 -28.90 9.58 2.43
C ARG A 177 -29.31 9.21 1.01
N SER A 178 -28.87 8.04 0.56
CA SER A 178 -29.50 7.30 -0.55
C SER A 178 -30.07 6.01 0.00
#